data_AF-A0A7C5FPE0-F1
#
_entry.id   AF-A0A7C5FPE0-F1
#
_cell.length_a   1.000
_cell.length_b   1.000
_cell.length_c   1.000
_cell.angle_alpha   90.00
_cell.angle_beta   90.00
_cell.angle_gamma   90.00
#
_symmetry.space_group_name_H-M   'P 1'
#
loop_
_entity.id
_entity.type
_entity.pdbx_description
1 polymer ?
#
loop_
_entity_poly.entity_id
_entity_poly.type
_entity_poly.pdbx_seq_one_letter_code
_entity_poly.pdbx_strand_id
1 'polypeptide(L)'
;TLNALVAKKVKEGIYKKSDVPKFQIVEMPPGPPVLQTMVAEVYGPTAQERHEVAMKLTKLFEQAPSITDVDNLIQKPYEIWNFKVNREKAIRSGVSVDAVNKTLEMAMGGFVLGDIKDGSLLEPTMIVLQLPIDIRANFNYLSQLPVGTAQGGSVPLSEVGVFTKGYKEPIIYHKDLRDVEFVTGEVIGEFASPIYGIFEVEDMLKLEENLGPRKEQLSGTLMGPPSSSDMHRFSGFEYTGEWTVTYETFRDMGLAFGIAILLIYMLVVWEFGNFLLPAVIISPIPLTLIGIIPGHWIMGAEFTATSMIGFIALAGIIVRNSILLVDYSRQEISLGVEIKEAIIMACITRTRPIIITALALVVGSTAILFDPIFQGMAVSLMFGVFVSTILTLIVIPLGCYSGRDAFCQNMRDDHPDYNVCLEEGEKSKNDDSSGSFIWMIIVSAFNIIVTTVQMMWWALQGLYAVLFKRKKAPENIKPASQTVNTNNTAATTTPSNNVATETSDKSKIDKSDSSKNTTNVEDKEPEAEKNQQANKT
;
A
#
# COMPACT_ATOMS: atom_id res chain seq x y z
N THR A 1 -5.73 -18.50 -9.10
CA THR A 1 -6.02 -19.60 -8.15
C THR A 1 -7.40 -20.19 -8.41
N LEU A 2 -7.73 -21.36 -7.84
CA LEU A 2 -9.08 -21.94 -7.90
C LEU A 2 -10.12 -20.96 -7.31
N ASN A 3 -9.75 -20.26 -6.22
CA ASN A 3 -10.57 -19.24 -5.58
C ASN A 3 -10.89 -18.09 -6.54
N ALA A 4 -9.92 -17.57 -7.29
CA ALA A 4 -10.16 -16.53 -8.30
C ALA A 4 -11.09 -17.01 -9.44
N LEU A 5 -10.97 -18.28 -9.86
CA LEU A 5 -11.87 -18.88 -10.86
C LEU A 5 -13.28 -19.09 -10.31
N VAL A 6 -13.41 -19.53 -9.07
CA VAL A 6 -14.70 -19.68 -8.37
C VAL A 6 -15.34 -18.31 -8.18
N ALA A 7 -14.60 -17.31 -7.70
CA ALA A 7 -15.06 -15.94 -7.56
C ALA A 7 -15.54 -15.37 -8.90
N LYS A 8 -14.77 -15.56 -9.98
CA LYS A 8 -15.16 -15.15 -11.34
C LYS A 8 -16.43 -15.85 -11.82
N LYS A 9 -16.56 -17.16 -11.59
CA LYS A 9 -17.72 -17.96 -12.03
C LYS A 9 -18.98 -17.68 -11.20
N VAL A 10 -18.83 -17.39 -9.90
CA VAL A 10 -19.88 -16.90 -9.02
C VAL A 10 -20.28 -15.48 -9.43
N LYS A 11 -19.31 -14.62 -9.80
CA LYS A 11 -19.56 -13.31 -10.39
C LYS A 11 -20.36 -13.40 -11.68
N GLU A 12 -19.99 -14.27 -12.60
CA GLU A 12 -20.73 -14.44 -13.86
C GLU A 12 -22.13 -15.06 -13.67
N GLY A 13 -22.32 -15.89 -12.63
CA GLY A 13 -23.58 -16.61 -12.37
C GLY A 13 -24.64 -15.84 -11.58
N ILE A 14 -24.24 -15.01 -10.60
CA ILE A 14 -25.15 -14.25 -9.73
C ILE A 14 -25.43 -12.84 -10.28
N TYR A 15 -24.50 -12.25 -11.04
CA TYR A 15 -24.51 -10.83 -11.41
C TYR A 15 -25.21 -10.55 -12.75
N LYS A 16 -26.32 -11.24 -13.02
CA LYS A 16 -27.23 -10.79 -14.08
C LYS A 16 -27.93 -9.51 -13.59
N LYS A 17 -27.41 -8.36 -14.03
CA LYS A 17 -28.09 -7.05 -14.15
C LYS A 17 -29.25 -6.86 -13.16
N SER A 18 -28.94 -6.39 -11.96
CA SER A 18 -29.93 -5.73 -11.11
C SER A 18 -29.25 -4.58 -10.39
N ASP A 19 -29.57 -3.35 -10.81
CA ASP A 19 -29.61 -2.09 -10.03
C ASP A 19 -28.91 -2.09 -8.66
N VAL A 20 -29.44 -2.87 -7.72
CA VAL A 20 -29.13 -2.84 -6.29
C VAL A 20 -29.61 -4.19 -5.76
N PRO A 21 -28.74 -5.12 -5.33
CA PRO A 21 -27.57 -4.87 -4.49
C PRO A 21 -26.21 -5.06 -5.18
N LYS A 22 -25.19 -4.28 -4.76
CA LYS A 22 -23.78 -4.60 -5.02
C LYS A 22 -23.40 -5.80 -4.14
N PHE A 23 -22.81 -6.82 -4.74
CA PHE A 23 -22.26 -7.96 -4.01
C PHE A 23 -20.75 -7.98 -4.21
N GLN A 24 -20.00 -8.21 -3.13
CA GLN A 24 -18.56 -8.42 -3.18
C GLN A 24 -18.24 -9.78 -2.57
N ILE A 25 -17.28 -10.47 -3.19
CA ILE A 25 -16.70 -11.70 -2.64
C ILE A 25 -15.39 -11.27 -2.00
N VAL A 26 -15.32 -11.36 -0.67
CA VAL A 26 -14.13 -10.99 0.10
C VAL A 26 -13.47 -12.26 0.59
N GLU A 27 -12.21 -12.45 0.24
CA GLU A 27 -11.35 -13.45 0.89
C GLU A 27 -10.76 -12.77 2.14
N MET A 28 -10.85 -13.41 3.31
CA MET A 28 -10.24 -12.83 4.52
C MET A 28 -8.72 -13.00 4.41
N PRO A 29 -7.95 -11.92 4.25
CA PRO A 29 -6.50 -12.05 4.11
C PRO A 29 -5.90 -12.58 5.42
N PRO A 30 -4.92 -13.47 5.38
CA PRO A 30 -4.17 -13.85 6.56
C PRO A 30 -3.31 -12.65 7.01
N GLY A 31 -3.62 -12.06 8.17
CA GLY A 31 -2.86 -10.91 8.67
C GLY A 31 -3.68 -9.97 9.55
N PRO A 32 -3.14 -8.79 9.89
CA PRO A 32 -3.92 -7.75 10.56
C PRO A 32 -5.10 -7.32 9.66
N PRO A 33 -6.27 -7.02 10.24
CA PRO A 33 -7.44 -6.64 9.46
C PRO A 33 -7.21 -5.30 8.75
N VAL A 34 -7.40 -5.31 7.43
CA VAL A 34 -7.44 -4.12 6.58
C VAL A 34 -8.80 -4.02 5.90
N LEU A 35 -9.19 -2.82 5.46
CA LEU A 35 -10.48 -2.63 4.78
C LEU A 35 -10.52 -3.37 3.42
N GLN A 36 -9.54 -3.08 2.55
CA GLN A 36 -9.33 -3.70 1.24
C GLN A 36 -7.85 -3.59 0.84
N THR A 37 -7.44 -4.26 -0.25
CA THR A 37 -6.07 -4.22 -0.77
C THR A 37 -5.58 -2.81 -1.08
N MET A 38 -6.44 -1.98 -1.68
CA MET A 38 -6.17 -0.55 -1.89
C MET A 38 -7.28 0.30 -1.28
N VAL A 39 -6.90 1.31 -0.51
CA VAL A 39 -7.82 2.29 0.05
C VAL A 39 -7.22 3.68 -0.14
N ALA A 40 -8.02 4.64 -0.57
CA ALA A 40 -7.67 6.05 -0.53
C ALA A 40 -8.46 6.74 0.59
N GLU A 41 -7.75 7.29 1.56
CA GLU A 41 -8.30 8.13 2.60
C GLU A 41 -8.27 9.59 2.16
N VAL A 42 -9.44 10.18 1.97
CA VAL A 42 -9.62 11.50 1.39
C VAL A 42 -9.84 12.53 2.49
N TYR A 43 -9.01 13.56 2.45
CA TYR A 43 -9.01 14.68 3.38
C TYR A 43 -9.22 16.00 2.65
N GLY A 44 -9.71 16.99 3.39
CA GLY A 44 -9.97 18.31 2.83
C GLY A 44 -10.66 19.25 3.83
N PRO A 45 -10.68 20.55 3.51
CA PRO A 45 -11.04 21.60 4.46
C PRO A 45 -12.54 21.70 4.71
N THR A 46 -13.37 21.26 3.77
CA THR A 46 -14.83 21.21 3.93
C THR A 46 -15.36 19.84 3.53
N ALA A 47 -16.49 19.45 4.13
CA ALA A 47 -17.16 18.19 3.79
C ALA A 47 -17.54 18.10 2.31
N GLN A 48 -17.94 19.22 1.70
CA GLN A 48 -18.33 19.25 0.29
C GLN A 48 -17.13 19.03 -0.64
N GLU A 49 -15.98 19.66 -0.34
CA GLU A 49 -14.75 19.46 -1.10
C GLU A 49 -14.22 18.02 -0.97
N ARG A 50 -14.21 17.45 0.24
CA ARG A 50 -13.85 16.03 0.45
C ARG A 50 -14.74 15.09 -0.33
N HIS A 51 -16.05 15.30 -0.27
CA HIS A 51 -17.02 14.50 -0.98
C HIS A 51 -16.83 14.53 -2.50
N GLU A 52 -16.57 15.70 -3.06
CA GLU A 52 -16.28 15.83 -4.50
C GLU A 52 -15.02 15.06 -4.89
N VAL A 53 -13.95 15.17 -4.09
CA VAL A 53 -12.69 14.45 -4.35
C VAL A 53 -12.86 12.94 -4.22
N ALA A 54 -13.55 12.46 -3.18
CA ALA A 54 -13.80 11.04 -2.99
C ALA A 54 -14.64 10.45 -4.13
N MET A 55 -15.65 11.17 -4.61
CA MET A 55 -16.45 10.74 -5.76
C MET A 55 -15.65 10.75 -7.07
N LYS A 56 -14.71 11.70 -7.27
CA LYS A 56 -13.79 11.69 -8.41
C LYS A 56 -12.82 10.52 -8.35
N LEU A 57 -12.19 10.29 -7.20
CA LEU A 57 -11.29 9.15 -6.99
C LEU A 57 -12.01 7.81 -7.18
N THR A 58 -13.26 7.69 -6.73
CA THR A 58 -14.09 6.49 -6.98
C THR A 58 -14.18 6.21 -8.49
N LYS A 59 -14.43 7.24 -9.31
CA LYS A 59 -14.50 7.08 -10.78
C LYS A 59 -13.15 6.74 -11.42
N LEU A 60 -12.05 7.23 -10.85
CA LEU A 60 -10.71 6.91 -11.33
C LEU A 60 -10.36 5.46 -11.01
N PHE A 61 -10.69 4.99 -9.81
CA PHE A 61 -10.56 3.59 -9.43
C PHE A 61 -11.40 2.69 -10.36
N GLU A 62 -12.63 3.08 -10.69
CA GLU A 62 -13.48 2.35 -11.64
C GLU A 62 -12.93 2.31 -13.07
N GLN A 63 -12.12 3.31 -13.45
CA GLN A 63 -11.51 3.41 -14.78
C GLN A 63 -10.20 2.64 -14.89
N ALA A 64 -9.55 2.31 -13.78
CA ALA A 64 -8.26 1.59 -13.73
C ALA A 64 -8.43 0.10 -14.07
N PRO A 65 -7.89 -0.40 -15.20
CA PRO A 65 -7.92 -1.82 -15.56
C PRO A 65 -7.47 -2.81 -14.47
N SER A 66 -6.54 -2.40 -13.60
CA SER A 66 -5.99 -3.25 -12.55
C SER A 66 -6.80 -3.23 -11.24
N ILE A 67 -7.91 -2.48 -11.17
CA ILE A 67 -8.72 -2.34 -9.95
C ILE A 67 -10.13 -2.88 -10.20
N THR A 68 -10.68 -3.62 -9.25
CA THR A 68 -12.05 -4.15 -9.27
C THR A 68 -12.74 -3.93 -7.92
N ASP A 69 -14.04 -4.27 -7.85
CA ASP A 69 -14.87 -4.16 -6.65
C ASP A 69 -14.75 -2.79 -5.95
N VAL A 70 -14.69 -1.74 -6.76
CA VAL A 70 -14.55 -0.36 -6.30
C VAL A 70 -15.80 0.06 -5.53
N ASP A 71 -15.59 0.63 -4.35
CA ASP A 71 -16.65 1.20 -3.54
C ASP A 71 -16.18 2.41 -2.74
N ASN A 72 -17.12 3.05 -2.04
CA ASN A 72 -16.80 4.06 -1.04
C ASN A 72 -17.75 3.91 0.15
N LEU A 73 -17.34 4.44 1.30
CA LEU A 73 -18.16 4.40 2.52
C LEU A 73 -19.19 5.54 2.58
N ILE A 74 -19.45 6.22 1.46
CA ILE A 74 -20.31 7.39 1.44
C ILE A 74 -21.78 6.96 1.31
N GLN A 75 -22.55 7.24 2.36
CA GLN A 75 -23.97 6.91 2.39
C GLN A 75 -24.77 7.86 1.49
N LYS A 76 -25.53 7.30 0.53
CA LYS A 76 -26.49 8.09 -0.25
C LYS A 76 -27.56 8.70 0.67
N PRO A 77 -27.93 9.98 0.48
CA PRO A 77 -29.01 10.59 1.24
C PRO A 77 -30.31 9.78 1.09
N TYR A 78 -30.95 9.46 2.22
CA TYR A 78 -32.25 8.81 2.24
C TYR A 78 -33.22 9.58 3.14
N GLU A 79 -34.50 9.52 2.77
CA GLU A 79 -35.56 10.19 3.50
C GLU A 79 -35.85 9.46 4.82
N ILE A 80 -36.00 10.24 5.89
CA ILE A 80 -36.49 9.79 7.18
C ILE A 80 -37.67 10.65 7.61
N TRP A 81 -38.51 10.08 8.47
CA TRP A 81 -39.59 10.81 9.11
C TRP A 81 -39.15 11.26 10.49
N ASN A 82 -39.13 12.58 10.69
CA ASN A 82 -38.80 13.20 11.97
C ASN A 82 -40.07 13.74 12.61
N PHE A 83 -40.30 13.41 13.89
CA PHE A 83 -41.36 14.04 14.66
C PHE A 83 -40.87 15.38 15.22
N LYS A 84 -41.35 16.49 14.66
CA LYS A 84 -40.99 17.84 15.10
C LYS A 84 -41.93 18.28 16.21
N VAL A 85 -41.43 18.26 17.45
CA VAL A 85 -42.19 18.73 18.63
C VAL A 85 -42.38 20.25 18.57
N ASN A 86 -43.63 20.69 18.65
CA ASN A 86 -43.97 22.08 18.89
C ASN A 86 -43.83 22.37 20.40
N ARG A 87 -42.68 22.92 20.79
CA ARG A 87 -42.34 23.17 22.20
C ARG A 87 -43.39 24.05 22.92
N GLU A 88 -43.96 25.04 22.24
CA GLU A 88 -44.98 25.93 22.85
C GLU A 88 -46.29 25.20 23.14
N LYS A 89 -46.75 24.34 22.21
CA LYS A 89 -47.95 23.52 22.43
C LYS A 89 -47.70 22.42 23.46
N ALA A 90 -46.52 21.80 23.44
CA ALA A 90 -46.14 20.77 24.41
C ALA A 90 -46.12 21.34 25.83
N ILE A 91 -45.48 22.49 26.06
CA ILE A 91 -45.43 23.16 27.37
C ILE A 91 -46.84 23.53 27.87
N ARG A 92 -47.67 24.14 27.00
CA ARG A 92 -49.06 24.48 27.36
C ARG A 92 -49.91 23.26 27.74
N SER A 93 -49.63 22.12 27.11
CA SER A 93 -50.32 20.85 27.36
C SER A 93 -49.73 20.05 28.51
N GLY A 94 -48.71 20.58 29.20
CA GLY A 94 -48.01 19.88 30.29
C GLY A 94 -47.24 18.65 29.81
N VAL A 95 -46.84 18.59 28.53
CA VAL A 95 -46.11 17.47 27.92
C VAL A 95 -44.63 17.83 27.79
N SER A 96 -43.74 16.98 28.28
CA SER A 96 -42.30 17.13 28.10
C SER A 96 -41.83 16.49 26.79
N VAL A 97 -40.72 16.98 26.23
CA VAL A 97 -40.09 16.38 25.03
C VAL A 97 -39.65 14.94 25.32
N ASP A 98 -39.20 14.67 26.55
CA ASP A 98 -38.83 13.33 27.01
C ASP A 98 -40.03 12.37 27.01
N ALA A 99 -41.22 12.82 27.46
CA ALA A 99 -42.43 12.01 27.42
C ALA A 99 -42.85 11.65 25.97
N VAL A 100 -42.71 12.61 25.04
CA VAL A 100 -42.92 12.37 23.61
C VAL A 100 -41.94 11.33 23.07
N ASN A 101 -40.64 11.50 23.34
CA ASN A 101 -39.59 10.59 22.86
C ASN A 101 -39.81 9.18 23.41
N LYS A 102 -40.05 9.02 24.71
CA LYS A 102 -40.35 7.72 25.33
C LYS A 102 -41.58 7.06 24.74
N THR A 103 -42.65 7.83 24.49
CA THR A 103 -43.88 7.30 23.87
C THR A 103 -43.60 6.78 22.46
N LEU A 104 -42.85 7.53 21.65
CA LEU A 104 -42.44 7.11 20.31
C LEU A 104 -41.46 5.93 20.34
N GLU A 105 -40.53 5.88 21.29
CA GLU A 105 -39.57 4.80 21.47
C GLU A 105 -40.27 3.48 21.86
N MET A 106 -41.23 3.55 22.79
CA MET A 106 -42.13 2.45 23.14
C MET A 106 -43.02 2.04 21.97
N ALA A 107 -43.51 3.00 21.19
CA ALA A 107 -44.32 2.69 20.02
C ALA A 107 -43.50 1.95 18.96
N MET A 108 -42.27 2.39 18.71
CA MET A 108 -41.41 1.88 17.64
C MET A 108 -40.61 0.63 18.00
N GLY A 109 -40.55 0.24 19.28
CA GLY A 109 -39.79 -0.95 19.73
C GLY A 109 -38.35 -0.68 20.12
N GLY A 110 -37.97 0.59 20.31
CA GLY A 110 -36.66 0.95 20.88
C GLY A 110 -36.62 0.85 22.41
N PHE A 111 -37.79 0.83 23.07
CA PHE A 111 -37.86 0.86 24.52
C PHE A 111 -37.64 -0.53 25.12
N VAL A 112 -36.49 -0.72 25.75
CA VAL A 112 -36.15 -1.93 26.50
C VAL A 112 -36.70 -1.82 27.92
N LEU A 113 -37.64 -2.70 28.27
CA LEU A 113 -38.24 -2.77 29.60
C LEU A 113 -37.31 -3.41 30.64
N GLY A 114 -36.51 -4.39 30.21
CA GLY A 114 -35.58 -5.13 31.05
C GLY A 114 -35.11 -6.40 30.36
N ASP A 115 -34.36 -7.22 31.07
CA ASP A 115 -33.83 -8.50 30.60
C ASP A 115 -34.51 -9.69 31.30
N ILE A 116 -34.65 -10.81 30.59
CA ILE A 116 -35.03 -12.09 31.17
C ILE A 116 -33.76 -12.77 31.66
N LYS A 117 -33.70 -13.02 32.98
CA LYS A 117 -32.61 -13.75 33.63
C LYS A 117 -33.00 -15.21 33.74
N ASP A 118 -32.78 -15.97 32.67
CA ASP A 118 -32.97 -17.42 32.66
C ASP A 118 -31.63 -18.15 32.50
N GLY A 119 -31.32 -19.04 33.45
CA GLY A 119 -30.10 -19.84 33.46
C GLY A 119 -28.78 -19.05 33.40
N SER A 120 -27.77 -19.65 32.76
CA SER A 120 -26.47 -19.04 32.49
C SER A 120 -26.32 -18.70 31.00
N LEU A 121 -27.27 -17.93 30.47
CA LEU A 121 -27.12 -17.41 29.11
C LEU A 121 -25.96 -16.41 29.08
N LEU A 122 -25.08 -16.56 28.08
CA LEU A 122 -23.95 -15.64 27.83
C LEU A 122 -24.45 -14.27 27.35
N GLU A 123 -25.65 -14.21 26.75
CA GLU A 123 -26.26 -12.99 26.22
C GLU A 123 -27.65 -12.78 26.85
N PRO A 124 -27.97 -11.55 27.34
CA PRO A 124 -29.26 -11.27 27.95
C PRO A 124 -30.39 -11.22 26.90
N THR A 125 -31.52 -11.85 27.20
CA THR A 125 -32.72 -11.75 26.36
C THR A 125 -33.54 -10.52 26.76
N MET A 126 -33.61 -9.51 25.90
CA MET A 126 -34.28 -8.23 26.19
C MET A 126 -35.80 -8.30 25.99
N ILE A 127 -36.55 -7.79 26.95
CA ILE A 127 -37.99 -7.52 26.87
C ILE A 127 -38.17 -6.12 26.28
N VAL A 128 -38.78 -6.03 25.09
CA VAL A 128 -39.07 -4.76 24.43
C VAL A 128 -40.57 -4.52 24.32
N LEU A 129 -40.99 -3.27 24.53
CA LEU A 129 -42.37 -2.86 24.27
C LEU A 129 -42.45 -2.27 22.86
N GLN A 130 -43.38 -2.76 22.03
CA GLN A 130 -43.58 -2.26 20.67
C GLN A 130 -45.03 -2.38 20.23
N LEU A 131 -45.48 -1.48 19.36
CA LEU A 131 -46.78 -1.61 18.70
C LEU A 131 -46.71 -2.59 17.51
N PRO A 132 -47.83 -3.22 17.15
CA PRO A 132 -47.98 -3.98 15.90
C PRO A 132 -47.57 -3.17 14.66
N ILE A 133 -47.02 -3.86 13.65
CA ILE A 133 -46.43 -3.23 12.46
C ILE A 133 -47.44 -2.43 11.63
N ASP A 134 -48.70 -2.86 11.58
CA ASP A 134 -49.81 -2.18 10.90
C ASP A 134 -50.13 -0.81 11.50
N ILE A 135 -49.99 -0.68 12.83
CA ILE A 135 -50.15 0.59 13.54
C ILE A 135 -48.93 1.49 13.31
N ARG A 136 -47.72 0.93 13.41
CA ARG A 136 -46.45 1.68 13.21
C ARG A 136 -46.24 2.16 11.79
N ALA A 137 -46.74 1.44 10.79
CA ALA A 137 -46.60 1.81 9.39
C ALA A 137 -47.52 2.97 8.98
N ASN A 138 -48.52 3.31 9.80
CA ASN A 138 -49.52 4.33 9.48
C ASN A 138 -49.38 5.57 10.36
N PHE A 139 -48.92 6.68 9.76
CA PHE A 139 -48.71 7.95 10.44
C PHE A 139 -49.96 8.52 11.10
N ASN A 140 -51.17 8.22 10.60
CA ASN A 140 -52.41 8.69 11.22
C ASN A 140 -52.62 8.06 12.60
N TYR A 141 -52.32 6.76 12.74
CA TYR A 141 -52.39 6.08 14.04
C TYR A 141 -51.28 6.53 14.97
N LEU A 142 -50.05 6.70 14.47
CA LEU A 142 -48.95 7.26 15.26
C LEU A 142 -49.27 8.66 15.78
N SER A 143 -49.92 9.50 14.97
CA SER A 143 -50.30 10.86 15.36
C SER A 143 -51.38 10.89 16.45
N GLN A 144 -52.17 9.83 16.61
CA GLN A 144 -53.20 9.71 17.63
C GLN A 144 -52.68 9.11 18.95
N LEU A 145 -51.39 8.73 19.00
CA LEU A 145 -50.83 8.11 20.20
C LEU A 145 -50.94 9.04 21.42
N PRO A 146 -51.49 8.55 22.54
CA PRO A 146 -51.63 9.35 23.74
C PRO A 146 -50.26 9.52 24.40
N VAL A 147 -49.84 10.78 24.58
CA VAL A 147 -48.65 11.15 25.35
C VAL A 147 -49.09 11.63 26.73
N GLY A 148 -48.53 11.04 27.78
CA GLY A 148 -48.85 11.42 29.16
C GLY A 148 -48.44 12.86 29.49
N THR A 149 -49.30 13.59 30.20
CA THR A 149 -49.02 14.93 30.71
C THR A 149 -48.56 14.86 32.17
N ALA A 150 -47.78 15.86 32.62
CA ALA A 150 -47.34 15.95 34.01
C ALA A 150 -48.49 16.09 35.02
N GLN A 151 -49.68 16.52 34.56
CA GLN A 151 -50.88 16.64 35.40
C GLN A 151 -51.73 15.36 35.45
N GLY A 152 -51.24 14.24 34.89
CA GLY A 152 -51.93 12.95 34.91
C GLY A 152 -52.97 12.75 33.80
N GLY A 153 -53.02 13.64 32.81
CA GLY A 153 -53.82 13.48 31.59
C GLY A 153 -53.03 12.85 30.45
N SER A 154 -53.65 12.75 29.27
CA SER A 154 -52.96 12.40 28.02
C SER A 154 -53.44 13.28 26.88
N VAL A 155 -52.52 13.65 25.99
CA VAL A 155 -52.81 14.46 24.81
C VAL A 155 -52.29 13.70 23.59
N PRO A 156 -53.04 13.64 22.46
CA PRO A 156 -52.57 12.95 21.27
C PRO A 156 -51.32 13.63 20.70
N LEU A 157 -50.44 12.82 20.12
CA LEU A 157 -49.16 13.26 19.59
C LEU A 157 -49.31 14.40 18.55
N SER A 158 -50.39 14.40 17.76
CA SER A 158 -50.72 15.43 16.77
C SER A 158 -50.89 16.84 17.34
N GLU A 159 -51.26 16.98 18.61
CA GLU A 159 -51.45 18.29 19.24
C GLU A 159 -50.11 18.91 19.66
N VAL A 160 -49.11 18.08 19.95
CA VAL A 160 -47.81 18.51 20.46
C VAL A 160 -46.71 18.54 19.39
N GLY A 161 -46.98 18.09 18.16
CA GLY A 161 -46.02 18.14 17.07
C GLY A 161 -46.55 17.52 15.77
N VAL A 162 -45.68 17.46 14.78
CA VAL A 162 -46.01 16.95 13.44
C VAL A 162 -44.90 16.07 12.89
N PHE A 163 -45.25 15.03 12.12
CA PHE A 163 -44.29 14.26 11.35
C PHE A 163 -43.91 15.03 10.09
N THR A 164 -42.62 15.29 9.92
CA THR A 164 -42.05 15.96 8.75
C THR A 164 -41.03 15.06 8.09
N LYS A 165 -41.04 15.01 6.76
CA LYS A 165 -39.95 14.39 6.01
C LYS A 165 -38.68 15.21 6.16
N GLY A 166 -37.56 14.54 6.41
CA GLY A 166 -36.22 15.09 6.38
C GLY A 166 -35.27 14.10 5.74
N TYR A 167 -34.01 14.50 5.57
CA TYR A 167 -32.95 13.58 5.18
C TYR A 167 -32.17 13.15 6.42
N LYS A 168 -31.73 11.90 6.45
CA LYS A 168 -30.78 11.46 7.47
C LYS A 168 -29.45 12.20 7.25
N GLU A 169 -28.90 12.75 8.32
CA GLU A 169 -27.55 13.30 8.30
C GLU A 169 -26.53 12.19 7.99
N PRO A 170 -25.58 12.44 7.07
CA PRO A 170 -24.59 11.44 6.70
C PRO A 170 -23.68 11.10 7.89
N ILE A 171 -23.18 9.87 7.91
CA ILE A 171 -22.15 9.46 8.87
C ILE A 171 -20.84 10.16 8.48
N ILE A 172 -20.19 10.79 9.45
CA ILE A 172 -18.88 11.42 9.26
C ILE A 172 -17.84 10.51 9.92
N TYR A 173 -16.94 9.96 9.12
CA TYR A 173 -15.82 9.18 9.64
C TYR A 173 -14.69 10.09 10.08
N HIS A 174 -14.02 9.71 11.16
CA HIS A 174 -12.93 10.46 11.75
C HIS A 174 -11.73 9.54 11.95
N LYS A 175 -10.54 10.00 11.60
CA LYS A 175 -9.26 9.35 11.89
C LYS A 175 -8.29 10.41 12.41
N ASP A 176 -7.68 10.18 13.57
CA ASP A 176 -6.79 11.14 14.23
C ASP A 176 -7.39 12.56 14.38
N LEU A 177 -8.67 12.61 14.76
CA LEU A 177 -9.49 13.84 14.89
C LEU A 177 -9.71 14.61 13.56
N ARG A 178 -9.42 13.99 12.42
CA ARG A 178 -9.64 14.54 11.09
C ARG A 178 -10.82 13.83 10.43
N ASP A 179 -11.72 14.58 9.84
CA ASP A 179 -12.76 14.02 9.00
C ASP A 179 -12.13 13.34 7.77
N VAL A 180 -12.61 12.14 7.45
CA VAL A 180 -12.10 11.33 6.34
C VAL A 180 -13.24 10.72 5.54
N GLU A 181 -13.06 10.59 4.24
CA GLU A 181 -13.90 9.76 3.38
C GLU A 181 -13.06 8.66 2.75
N PHE A 182 -13.59 7.45 2.71
CA PHE A 182 -12.87 6.28 2.21
C PHE A 182 -13.34 5.89 0.82
N VAL A 183 -12.39 5.76 -0.10
CA VAL A 183 -12.56 5.09 -1.39
C VAL A 183 -11.78 3.79 -1.34
N THR A 184 -12.39 2.68 -1.71
CA THR A 184 -11.80 1.35 -1.56
C THR A 184 -11.81 0.62 -2.91
N GLY A 185 -10.78 -0.19 -3.17
CA GLY A 185 -10.75 -1.07 -4.33
C GLY A 185 -9.87 -2.30 -4.12
N GLU A 186 -10.16 -3.35 -4.88
CA GLU A 186 -9.39 -4.59 -4.90
C GLU A 186 -8.47 -4.62 -6.12
N VAL A 187 -7.20 -4.96 -5.94
CA VAL A 187 -6.26 -5.02 -7.06
C VAL A 187 -6.28 -6.40 -7.70
N ILE A 188 -6.46 -6.42 -9.02
CA ILE A 188 -6.49 -7.64 -9.83
C ILE A 188 -5.48 -7.54 -10.97
N GLY A 189 -5.01 -8.71 -11.41
CA GLY A 189 -4.11 -8.82 -12.55
C GLY A 189 -3.05 -9.89 -12.33
N GLU A 190 -2.16 -10.02 -13.31
CA GLU A 190 -1.05 -10.98 -13.24
C GLU A 190 -0.06 -10.65 -12.12
N PHE A 191 0.08 -9.37 -11.77
CA PHE A 191 1.03 -8.90 -10.78
C PHE A 191 0.44 -8.62 -9.40
N ALA A 192 -0.90 -8.66 -9.27
CA ALA A 192 -1.74 -8.52 -8.05
C ALA A 192 -1.28 -7.54 -6.93
N SER A 193 -0.32 -6.66 -7.20
CA SER A 193 0.34 -5.84 -6.20
C SER A 193 -0.31 -4.45 -6.15
N PRO A 194 -0.66 -3.94 -4.95
CA PRO A 194 -1.31 -2.64 -4.78
C PRO A 194 -0.62 -1.49 -5.52
N ILE A 195 0.72 -1.55 -5.62
CA ILE A 195 1.54 -0.48 -6.19
C ILE A 195 1.24 -0.21 -7.67
N TYR A 196 0.87 -1.23 -8.44
CA TYR A 196 0.55 -1.04 -9.87
C TYR A 196 -0.77 -0.31 -10.05
N GLY A 197 -1.77 -0.63 -9.22
CA GLY A 197 -3.04 0.11 -9.23
C GLY A 197 -2.85 1.55 -8.75
N ILE A 198 -2.00 1.77 -7.74
CA ILE A 198 -1.64 3.13 -7.28
C ILE A 198 -1.00 3.93 -8.42
N PHE A 199 -0.01 3.36 -9.13
CA PHE A 199 0.63 4.04 -10.27
C PHE A 199 -0.33 4.32 -11.41
N GLU A 200 -1.25 3.39 -11.70
CA GLU A 200 -2.26 3.59 -12.73
C GLU A 200 -3.19 4.77 -12.38
N VAL A 201 -3.67 4.85 -11.13
CA VAL A 201 -4.48 5.98 -10.66
C VAL A 201 -3.67 7.28 -10.66
N GLU A 202 -2.42 7.25 -10.19
CA GLU A 202 -1.54 8.43 -10.23
C GLU A 202 -1.26 8.95 -11.64
N ASP A 203 -1.08 8.06 -12.62
CA ASP A 203 -0.88 8.44 -14.01
C ASP A 203 -2.15 9.04 -14.62
N MET A 204 -3.34 8.52 -14.27
CA MET A 204 -4.61 9.15 -14.64
C MET A 204 -4.76 10.54 -14.00
N LEU A 205 -4.41 10.70 -12.72
CA LEU A 205 -4.43 11.98 -12.01
C LEU A 205 -3.51 13.02 -12.65
N LYS A 206 -2.36 12.62 -13.21
CA LYS A 206 -1.44 13.53 -13.91
C LYS A 206 -1.97 14.01 -15.26
N LEU A 207 -2.78 13.19 -15.94
CA LEU A 207 -3.34 13.50 -17.26
C LEU A 207 -4.58 14.40 -17.19
N GLU A 208 -5.28 14.39 -16.06
CA GLU A 208 -6.50 15.16 -15.87
C GLU A 208 -6.17 16.47 -15.13
N GLU A 209 -6.12 17.58 -15.88
CA GLU A 209 -5.86 18.91 -15.32
C GLU A 209 -6.99 19.34 -14.35
N ASN A 210 -6.62 19.97 -13.22
CA ASN A 210 -7.55 20.67 -12.30
C ASN A 210 -8.54 19.78 -11.54
N LEU A 211 -8.03 18.74 -10.89
CA LEU A 211 -8.83 17.68 -10.28
C LEU A 211 -9.46 18.07 -8.93
N GLY A 212 -8.81 18.97 -8.17
CA GLY A 212 -9.37 19.46 -6.91
C GLY A 212 -10.51 20.47 -7.10
N PRO A 213 -11.38 20.67 -6.09
CA PRO A 213 -12.52 21.59 -6.16
C PRO A 213 -12.12 23.04 -6.50
N ARG A 214 -10.87 23.42 -6.24
CA ARG A 214 -10.30 24.75 -6.54
C ARG A 214 -9.33 24.76 -7.71
N LYS A 215 -9.38 23.75 -8.58
CA LYS A 215 -8.48 23.57 -9.74
C LYS A 215 -7.01 23.39 -9.36
N GLU A 216 -6.76 22.85 -8.17
CA GLU A 216 -5.43 22.37 -7.79
C GLU A 216 -5.17 20.96 -8.33
N GLN A 217 -3.88 20.65 -8.48
CA GLN A 217 -3.46 19.29 -8.75
C GLN A 217 -3.57 18.48 -7.46
N LEU A 218 -4.46 17.48 -7.45
CA LEU A 218 -4.55 16.53 -6.34
C LEU A 218 -3.27 15.69 -6.33
N SER A 219 -2.52 15.74 -5.23
CA SER A 219 -1.38 14.85 -5.01
C SER A 219 -1.77 13.78 -3.99
N GLY A 220 -1.68 12.51 -4.40
CA GLY A 220 -1.75 11.39 -3.48
C GLY A 220 -0.45 11.31 -2.68
N THR A 221 -0.56 11.07 -1.38
CA THR A 221 0.60 10.74 -0.55
C THR A 221 0.66 9.22 -0.41
N LEU A 222 1.80 8.62 -0.74
CA LEU A 222 2.01 7.16 -0.61
C LEU A 222 2.03 6.69 0.85
N MET A 223 2.30 7.59 1.79
CA MET A 223 2.36 7.30 3.21
C MET A 223 2.06 8.54 4.05
N GLY A 224 1.09 8.40 4.95
CA GLY A 224 0.71 9.42 5.91
C GLY A 224 -0.25 10.45 5.31
N PRO A 225 -1.11 11.05 6.15
CA PRO A 225 -2.09 11.99 5.68
C PRO A 225 -1.40 13.28 5.21
N PRO A 226 -2.04 14.05 4.32
CA PRO A 226 -1.57 15.38 3.94
C PRO A 226 -1.26 16.25 5.17
N SER A 227 -0.28 17.14 5.05
CA SER A 227 0.13 18.01 6.15
C SER A 227 -1.06 18.80 6.68
N SER A 228 -1.16 18.95 8.01
CA SER A 228 -2.31 19.61 8.64
C SER A 228 -2.43 21.09 8.24
N SER A 229 -1.30 21.76 7.93
CA SER A 229 -1.31 23.13 7.42
C SER A 229 -1.89 23.25 6.02
N ASP A 230 -1.67 22.24 5.17
CA ASP A 230 -2.17 22.23 3.80
C ASP A 230 -3.62 21.79 3.73
N MET A 231 -4.09 20.94 4.65
CA MET A 231 -5.44 20.39 4.66
C MET A 231 -6.55 21.44 4.92
N HIS A 232 -6.21 22.57 5.54
CA HIS A 232 -7.14 23.71 5.65
C HIS A 232 -7.25 24.52 4.36
N ARG A 233 -6.30 24.34 3.44
CA ARG A 233 -6.20 25.10 2.19
C ARG A 233 -6.53 24.26 0.98
N PHE A 234 -6.24 22.97 0.99
CA PHE A 234 -6.30 22.12 -0.18
C PHE A 234 -6.84 20.74 0.20
N SER A 235 -7.50 20.09 -0.76
CA SER A 235 -7.90 18.69 -0.60
C SER A 235 -6.76 17.77 -0.99
N GLY A 236 -6.62 16.64 -0.32
CA GLY A 236 -5.57 15.67 -0.57
C GLY A 236 -5.98 14.29 -0.08
N PHE A 237 -5.21 13.28 -0.43
CA PHE A 237 -5.52 11.91 -0.01
C PHE A 237 -4.25 11.12 0.25
N GLU A 238 -4.37 10.06 1.05
CA GLU A 238 -3.31 9.07 1.26
C GLU A 238 -3.75 7.69 0.79
N TYR A 239 -2.81 6.90 0.29
CA TYR A 239 -3.05 5.49 -0.01
C TYR A 239 -2.77 4.63 1.24
N THR A 240 -3.72 3.77 1.57
CA THR A 240 -3.69 2.83 2.70
C THR A 240 -4.25 1.47 2.31
N GLY A 241 -4.53 0.62 3.29
CA GLY A 241 -4.94 -0.77 3.11
C GLY A 241 -3.74 -1.72 3.23
N GLU A 242 -3.72 -2.77 2.41
CA GLU A 242 -2.63 -3.74 2.39
C GLU A 242 -1.28 -3.13 1.95
N TRP A 243 -1.33 -2.08 1.13
CA TRP A 243 -0.15 -1.31 0.73
C TRP A 243 0.67 -0.83 1.94
N THR A 244 0.03 -0.20 2.93
CA THR A 244 0.73 0.35 4.11
C THR A 244 1.40 -0.76 4.90
N VAL A 245 0.68 -1.86 5.15
CA VAL A 245 1.22 -3.03 5.88
C VAL A 245 2.41 -3.62 5.13
N THR A 246 2.31 -3.76 3.81
CA THR A 246 3.40 -4.27 2.96
C THR A 246 4.62 -3.35 3.01
N TYR A 247 4.41 -2.06 2.78
CA TYR A 247 5.49 -1.08 2.73
C TYR A 247 6.22 -0.97 4.07
N GLU A 248 5.49 -0.86 5.19
CA GLU A 248 6.09 -0.78 6.53
C GLU A 248 6.89 -2.04 6.85
N THR A 249 6.32 -3.22 6.59
CA THR A 249 6.99 -4.49 6.85
C THR A 249 8.29 -4.61 6.04
N PHE A 250 8.25 -4.31 4.74
CA PHE A 250 9.41 -4.38 3.86
C PHE A 250 10.49 -3.37 4.24
N ARG A 251 10.10 -2.13 4.56
CA ARG A 251 11.00 -1.08 5.01
C ARG A 251 11.71 -1.50 6.30
N ASP A 252 10.95 -1.93 7.29
CA ASP A 252 11.47 -2.24 8.62
C ASP A 252 12.37 -3.49 8.58
N MET A 253 11.97 -4.52 7.83
CA MET A 253 12.82 -5.69 7.59
C MET A 253 14.07 -5.36 6.78
N GLY A 254 13.97 -4.49 5.77
CA GLY A 254 15.11 -4.02 4.98
C GLY A 254 16.12 -3.25 5.82
N LEU A 255 15.65 -2.36 6.70
CA LEU A 255 16.49 -1.66 7.67
C LEU A 255 17.14 -2.64 8.66
N ALA A 256 16.37 -3.59 9.20
CA ALA A 256 16.89 -4.62 10.09
C ALA A 256 17.96 -5.48 9.40
N PHE A 257 17.77 -5.82 8.13
CA PHE A 257 18.76 -6.54 7.32
C PHE A 257 20.03 -5.72 7.10
N GLY A 258 19.92 -4.42 6.82
CA GLY A 258 21.07 -3.53 6.72
C GLY A 258 21.88 -3.46 8.02
N ILE A 259 21.20 -3.35 9.17
CA ILE A 259 21.82 -3.40 10.50
C ILE A 259 22.49 -4.76 10.73
N ALA A 260 21.83 -5.86 10.36
CA ALA A 260 22.38 -7.21 10.51
C ALA A 260 23.65 -7.41 9.68
N ILE A 261 23.69 -6.94 8.43
CA ILE A 261 24.90 -6.97 7.58
C ILE A 261 26.03 -6.18 8.25
N LEU A 262 25.73 -5.00 8.79
CA LEU A 262 26.73 -4.16 9.48
C LEU A 262 27.28 -4.88 10.73
N LEU A 263 26.42 -5.49 11.54
CA LEU A 263 26.84 -6.25 12.72
C LEU A 263 27.68 -7.47 12.34
N ILE A 264 27.29 -8.21 11.30
CA ILE A 264 28.08 -9.31 10.75
C ILE A 264 29.43 -8.80 10.27
N TYR A 265 29.47 -7.69 9.53
CA TYR A 265 30.73 -7.09 9.09
C TYR A 265 31.63 -6.74 10.28
N MET A 266 31.11 -6.09 11.32
CA MET A 266 31.89 -5.77 12.52
C MET A 266 32.41 -7.02 13.25
N LEU A 267 31.60 -8.06 13.37
CA LEU A 267 32.01 -9.32 14.00
C LEU A 267 33.13 -9.99 13.19
N VAL A 268 33.00 -10.02 11.86
CA VAL A 268 34.00 -10.61 10.98
C VAL A 268 35.28 -9.75 10.93
N VAL A 269 35.19 -8.42 10.99
CA VAL A 269 36.35 -7.53 11.17
C VAL A 269 37.06 -7.83 12.48
N TRP A 270 36.31 -8.01 13.57
CA TRP A 270 36.86 -8.38 14.88
C TRP A 270 37.61 -9.71 14.79
N GLU A 271 37.00 -10.73 14.18
CA GLU A 271 37.58 -12.06 14.07
C GLU A 271 38.87 -12.07 13.24
N PHE A 272 38.87 -11.42 12.07
CA PHE A 272 39.99 -11.50 11.12
C PHE A 272 41.03 -10.38 11.26
N GLY A 273 40.73 -9.31 11.99
CA GLY A 273 41.61 -8.15 12.18
C GLY A 273 41.90 -7.38 10.89
N ASN A 274 41.02 -7.46 9.89
CA ASN A 274 41.20 -6.83 8.57
C ASN A 274 39.84 -6.37 8.04
N PHE A 275 39.80 -5.30 7.26
CA PHE A 275 38.58 -4.77 6.64
C PHE A 275 38.29 -5.38 5.26
N LEU A 276 39.30 -5.85 4.53
CA LEU A 276 39.11 -6.40 3.18
C LEU A 276 38.54 -7.84 3.21
N LEU A 277 39.04 -8.66 4.13
CA LEU A 277 38.60 -10.04 4.35
C LEU A 277 37.07 -10.15 4.61
N PRO A 278 36.49 -9.38 5.55
CA PRO A 278 35.04 -9.33 5.75
C PRO A 278 34.25 -8.90 4.52
N ALA A 279 34.75 -7.95 3.73
CA ALA A 279 34.09 -7.53 2.50
C ALA A 279 34.01 -8.67 1.48
N VAL A 280 35.07 -9.48 1.34
CA VAL A 280 35.07 -10.70 0.51
C VAL A 280 34.06 -11.73 1.03
N ILE A 281 33.97 -11.91 2.36
CA ILE A 281 33.06 -12.86 3.00
C ILE A 281 31.57 -12.51 2.75
N ILE A 282 31.25 -11.21 2.75
CA ILE A 282 29.88 -10.69 2.60
C ILE A 282 29.49 -10.48 1.12
N SER A 283 30.47 -10.39 0.22
CA SER A 283 30.25 -10.18 -1.23
C SER A 283 29.24 -11.14 -1.89
N PRO A 284 29.11 -12.42 -1.50
CA PRO A 284 28.10 -13.30 -2.10
C PRO A 284 26.65 -13.00 -1.70
N ILE A 285 26.39 -12.19 -0.67
CA ILE A 285 25.01 -11.94 -0.17
C ILE A 285 24.13 -11.29 -1.25
N PRO A 286 24.51 -10.18 -1.92
CA PRO A 286 23.70 -9.62 -3.00
C PRO A 286 23.52 -10.57 -4.19
N LEU A 287 24.49 -11.45 -4.44
CA LEU A 287 24.42 -12.43 -5.53
C LEU A 287 23.33 -13.48 -5.31
N THR A 288 22.84 -13.66 -4.09
CA THR A 288 21.69 -14.55 -3.82
C THR A 288 20.41 -14.09 -4.50
N LEU A 289 20.23 -12.80 -4.73
CA LEU A 289 19.07 -12.25 -5.44
C LEU A 289 18.99 -12.78 -6.87
N ILE A 290 20.14 -13.14 -7.48
CA ILE A 290 20.23 -13.78 -8.79
C ILE A 290 19.55 -15.17 -8.77
N GLY A 291 19.52 -15.85 -7.63
CA GLY A 291 18.73 -17.07 -7.45
C GLY A 291 17.28 -16.80 -7.08
N ILE A 292 17.06 -15.90 -6.11
CA ILE A 292 15.74 -15.65 -5.51
C ILE A 292 14.75 -15.09 -6.52
N ILE A 293 15.13 -14.03 -7.25
CA ILE A 293 14.21 -13.31 -8.16
C ILE A 293 13.73 -14.24 -9.30
N PRO A 294 14.62 -14.93 -10.04
CA PRO A 294 14.18 -15.90 -11.04
C PRO A 294 13.43 -17.08 -10.44
N GLY A 295 13.76 -17.50 -9.21
CA GLY A 295 13.04 -18.57 -8.50
C GLY A 295 11.56 -18.24 -8.29
N HIS A 296 11.25 -17.04 -7.81
CA HIS A 296 9.87 -16.54 -7.68
C HIS A 296 9.17 -16.45 -9.03
N TRP A 297 9.87 -15.97 -10.05
CA TRP A 297 9.32 -15.89 -11.39
C TRP A 297 8.99 -17.26 -12.01
N ILE A 298 9.89 -18.25 -11.87
CA ILE A 298 9.69 -19.62 -12.38
C ILE A 298 8.55 -20.32 -11.64
N MET A 299 8.44 -20.11 -10.33
CA MET A 299 7.37 -20.72 -9.52
C MET A 299 6.03 -19.98 -9.63
N GLY A 300 6.00 -18.80 -10.25
CA GLY A 300 4.81 -17.94 -10.28
C GLY A 300 4.36 -17.52 -8.89
N ALA A 301 5.31 -17.36 -7.95
CA ALA A 301 5.06 -16.98 -6.57
C ALA A 301 5.39 -15.49 -6.37
N GLU A 302 4.60 -14.83 -5.52
CA GLU A 302 4.80 -13.42 -5.19
C GLU A 302 5.98 -13.23 -4.22
N PHE A 303 6.69 -12.13 -4.37
CA PHE A 303 7.73 -11.76 -3.42
C PHE A 303 7.08 -11.09 -2.19
N THR A 304 6.88 -11.86 -1.13
CA THR A 304 6.20 -11.42 0.10
C THR A 304 7.18 -11.13 1.24
N ALA A 305 6.67 -10.68 2.38
CA ALA A 305 7.48 -10.51 3.60
C ALA A 305 8.17 -11.83 4.02
N THR A 306 7.51 -12.98 3.85
CA THR A 306 8.14 -14.29 4.18
C THR A 306 9.27 -14.63 3.21
N SER A 307 9.18 -14.22 1.94
CA SER A 307 10.28 -14.30 0.97
C SER A 307 11.51 -13.50 1.44
N MET A 308 11.30 -12.33 2.04
CA MET A 308 12.37 -11.49 2.60
C MET A 308 13.00 -12.13 3.84
N ILE A 309 12.23 -12.78 4.71
CA ILE A 309 12.78 -13.59 5.83
C ILE A 309 13.70 -14.68 5.28
N GLY A 310 13.27 -15.38 4.23
CA GLY A 310 14.07 -16.42 3.57
C GLY A 310 15.40 -15.86 3.04
N PHE A 311 15.39 -14.67 2.44
CA PHE A 311 16.61 -13.98 1.99
C PHE A 311 17.56 -13.64 3.16
N ILE A 312 17.02 -13.10 4.26
CA ILE A 312 17.80 -12.76 5.45
C ILE A 312 18.43 -14.02 6.06
N ALA A 313 17.66 -15.11 6.20
CA ALA A 313 18.15 -16.39 6.71
C ALA A 313 19.26 -16.97 5.81
N LEU A 314 19.08 -16.88 4.49
CA LEU A 314 20.06 -17.34 3.52
C LEU A 314 21.38 -16.56 3.62
N ALA A 315 21.32 -15.25 3.85
CA ALA A 315 22.51 -14.42 4.02
C ALA A 315 23.40 -14.94 5.15
N GLY A 316 22.82 -15.30 6.31
CA GLY A 316 23.57 -15.87 7.44
C GLY A 316 24.22 -17.23 7.12
N ILE A 317 23.50 -18.09 6.39
CA ILE A 317 24.01 -19.41 5.97
C ILE A 317 25.20 -19.26 5.02
N ILE A 318 25.10 -18.33 4.08
CA ILE A 318 26.16 -18.06 3.12
C ILE A 318 27.38 -17.48 3.81
N VAL A 319 27.20 -16.49 4.68
CA VAL A 319 28.29 -15.92 5.47
C VAL A 319 29.03 -17.00 6.26
N ARG A 320 28.32 -17.95 6.87
CA ARG A 320 28.95 -19.07 7.59
C ARG A 320 29.83 -19.92 6.67
N ASN A 321 29.34 -20.25 5.48
CA ASN A 321 30.11 -21.01 4.49
C ASN A 321 31.32 -20.20 3.99
N SER A 322 31.14 -18.89 3.79
CA SER A 322 32.19 -17.97 3.39
C SER A 322 33.32 -17.88 4.41
N ILE A 323 32.97 -17.69 5.69
CA ILE A 323 33.94 -17.60 6.80
C ILE A 323 34.81 -18.86 6.83
N LEU A 324 34.21 -20.06 6.73
CA LEU A 324 34.96 -21.32 6.80
C LEU A 324 35.93 -21.54 5.64
N LEU A 325 35.61 -21.02 4.44
CA LEU A 325 36.47 -21.14 3.26
C LEU A 325 37.65 -20.17 3.36
N VAL A 326 37.37 -18.93 3.75
CA VAL A 326 38.40 -17.89 3.96
C VAL A 326 39.34 -18.26 5.11
N ASP A 327 38.79 -18.72 6.24
CA ASP A 327 39.56 -19.14 7.40
C ASP A 327 40.48 -20.33 7.09
N TYR A 328 39.97 -21.37 6.42
CA TYR A 328 40.81 -22.49 6.00
C TYR A 328 41.91 -22.04 5.01
N SER A 329 41.58 -21.14 4.07
CA SER A 329 42.57 -20.58 3.15
C SER A 329 43.66 -19.83 3.91
N ARG A 330 43.31 -19.02 4.91
CA ARG A 330 44.27 -18.32 5.78
C ARG A 330 45.14 -19.30 6.55
N GLN A 331 44.54 -20.36 7.10
CA GLN A 331 45.26 -21.36 7.88
C GLN A 331 46.30 -22.09 7.02
N GLU A 332 45.97 -22.52 5.81
CA GLU A 332 46.93 -23.17 4.90
C GLU A 332 48.06 -22.22 4.46
N ILE A 333 47.74 -20.94 4.20
CA ILE A 333 48.77 -19.92 3.91
C ILE A 333 49.71 -19.75 5.12
N SER A 334 49.19 -19.83 6.35
CA SER A 334 50.01 -19.70 7.58
C SER A 334 50.94 -20.89 7.79
N LEU A 335 50.60 -22.05 7.23
CA LEU A 335 51.46 -23.24 7.18
C LEU A 335 52.52 -23.15 6.08
N GLY A 336 52.53 -22.06 5.31
CA GLY A 336 53.52 -21.78 4.29
C GLY A 336 53.21 -22.33 2.91
N VAL A 337 51.98 -22.77 2.68
CA VAL A 337 51.51 -23.22 1.36
C VAL A 337 51.36 -22.02 0.42
N GLU A 338 51.75 -22.18 -0.84
CA GLU A 338 51.55 -21.16 -1.89
C GLU A 338 50.07 -20.73 -1.94
N ILE A 339 49.79 -19.42 -2.05
CA ILE A 339 48.43 -18.84 -1.93
C ILE A 339 47.43 -19.53 -2.84
N LYS A 340 47.82 -19.79 -4.09
CA LYS A 340 46.99 -20.47 -5.07
C LYS A 340 46.67 -21.90 -4.64
N GLU A 341 47.68 -22.65 -4.21
CA GLU A 341 47.54 -24.04 -3.75
C GLU A 341 46.69 -24.11 -2.47
N ALA A 342 46.90 -23.18 -1.54
CA ALA A 342 46.14 -23.06 -0.29
C ALA A 342 44.63 -22.83 -0.53
N ILE A 343 44.28 -21.93 -1.45
CA ILE A 343 42.89 -21.66 -1.83
C ILE A 343 42.27 -22.90 -2.50
N ILE A 344 43.01 -23.60 -3.37
CA ILE A 344 42.54 -24.83 -4.02
C ILE A 344 42.27 -25.92 -2.97
N MET A 345 43.20 -26.11 -2.03
CA MET A 345 43.04 -27.06 -0.92
C MET A 345 41.82 -26.72 -0.05
N ALA A 346 41.61 -25.44 0.25
CA ALA A 346 40.42 -24.97 0.96
C ALA A 346 39.12 -25.32 0.21
N CYS A 347 39.10 -25.15 -1.11
CA CYS A 347 37.93 -25.51 -1.92
C CYS A 347 37.68 -27.01 -1.89
N ILE A 348 38.71 -27.85 -2.03
CA ILE A 348 38.58 -29.30 -2.05
C ILE A 348 37.99 -29.81 -0.72
N THR A 349 38.47 -29.29 0.41
CA THR A 349 38.01 -29.73 1.74
C THR A 349 36.61 -29.23 2.08
N ARG A 350 36.23 -28.03 1.62
CA ARG A 350 34.94 -27.39 1.96
C ARG A 350 33.80 -27.70 1.00
N THR A 351 34.09 -28.05 -0.25
CA THR A 351 33.05 -28.30 -1.27
C THR A 351 32.04 -29.36 -0.83
N ARG A 352 32.50 -30.49 -0.28
CA ARG A 352 31.61 -31.59 0.13
C ARG A 352 30.67 -31.19 1.29
N PRO A 353 31.16 -30.62 2.41
CA PRO A 353 30.28 -30.07 3.44
C PRO A 353 29.30 -29.01 2.94
N ILE A 354 29.75 -28.07 2.09
CA ILE A 354 28.91 -26.98 1.57
C ILE A 354 27.76 -27.53 0.69
N ILE A 355 28.04 -28.52 -0.16
CA ILE A 355 27.00 -29.15 -0.99
C ILE A 355 25.97 -29.87 -0.11
N ILE A 356 26.39 -30.54 0.96
CA ILE A 356 25.47 -31.24 1.88
C ILE A 356 24.51 -30.25 2.55
N THR A 357 25.02 -29.09 3.02
CA THR A 357 24.17 -28.08 3.66
C THR A 357 23.20 -27.44 2.66
N ALA A 358 23.64 -27.18 1.43
CA ALA A 358 22.78 -26.67 0.36
C ALA A 358 21.65 -27.66 0.02
N LEU A 359 21.98 -28.94 -0.15
CA LEU A 359 20.98 -29.98 -0.45
C LEU A 359 19.99 -30.17 0.71
N ALA A 360 20.46 -30.16 1.96
CA ALA A 360 19.59 -30.26 3.12
C ALA A 360 18.56 -29.11 3.15
N LEU A 361 19.00 -27.89 2.82
CA LEU A 361 18.13 -26.72 2.79
C LEU A 361 17.13 -26.76 1.63
N VAL A 362 17.53 -27.23 0.44
CA VAL A 362 16.62 -27.47 -0.68
C VAL A 362 15.54 -28.49 -0.30
N VAL A 363 15.92 -29.63 0.29
CA VAL A 363 14.98 -30.67 0.73
C VAL A 363 14.04 -30.13 1.82
N GLY A 364 14.57 -29.42 2.81
CA GLY A 364 13.77 -28.79 3.87
C GLY A 364 12.78 -27.75 3.33
N SER A 365 13.22 -26.93 2.38
CA SER A 365 12.39 -25.88 1.77
C SER A 365 11.28 -26.49 0.90
N THR A 366 11.55 -27.63 0.25
CA THR A 366 10.55 -28.36 -0.53
C THR A 366 9.35 -28.80 0.34
N ALA A 367 9.58 -29.10 1.63
CA ALA A 367 8.51 -29.53 2.53
C ALA A 367 7.48 -28.43 2.84
N ILE A 368 7.92 -27.16 2.88
CA ILE A 368 7.07 -26.00 3.17
C ILE A 368 6.62 -25.24 1.91
N LEU A 369 7.04 -25.68 0.72
CA LEU A 369 6.74 -25.03 -0.56
C LEU A 369 5.23 -24.97 -0.88
N PHE A 370 4.45 -25.94 -0.39
CA PHE A 370 3.02 -26.05 -0.68
C PHE A 370 2.13 -25.28 0.30
N ASP A 371 2.70 -24.68 1.36
CA ASP A 371 1.95 -23.85 2.30
C ASP A 371 1.82 -22.42 1.76
N PRO A 372 0.61 -21.88 1.52
CA PRO A 372 0.43 -20.52 1.00
C PRO A 372 1.13 -19.42 1.82
N ILE A 373 1.30 -19.61 3.13
CA ILE A 373 1.93 -18.62 4.02
C ILE A 373 3.46 -18.65 3.87
N PHE A 374 4.03 -19.86 3.80
CA PHE A 374 5.49 -20.07 3.75
C PHE A 374 6.05 -20.30 2.35
N GLN A 375 5.20 -20.35 1.32
CA GLN A 375 5.61 -20.55 -0.08
C GLN A 375 6.69 -19.56 -0.49
N GLY A 376 6.51 -18.28 -0.18
CA GLY A 376 7.48 -17.23 -0.49
C GLY A 376 8.87 -17.49 0.12
N MET A 377 8.90 -17.83 1.41
CA MET A 377 10.13 -18.20 2.13
C MET A 377 10.81 -19.42 1.51
N ALA A 378 10.02 -20.45 1.20
CA ALA A 378 10.50 -21.70 0.63
C ALA A 378 11.20 -21.49 -0.73
N VAL A 379 10.58 -20.70 -1.61
CA VAL A 379 11.13 -20.38 -2.93
C VAL A 379 12.44 -19.58 -2.80
N SER A 380 12.47 -18.56 -1.94
CA SER A 380 13.69 -17.79 -1.66
C SER A 380 14.84 -18.67 -1.17
N LEU A 381 14.56 -19.58 -0.23
CA LEU A 381 15.55 -20.48 0.34
C LEU A 381 16.06 -21.49 -0.70
N MET A 382 15.15 -22.16 -1.41
CA MET A 382 15.46 -23.22 -2.37
C MET A 382 16.30 -22.72 -3.55
N PHE A 383 15.85 -21.68 -4.25
CA PHE A 383 16.57 -21.16 -5.42
C PHE A 383 17.76 -20.30 -5.01
N GLY A 384 17.61 -19.54 -3.93
CA GLY A 384 18.69 -18.71 -3.41
C GLY A 384 19.90 -19.54 -3.02
N VAL A 385 19.74 -20.64 -2.26
CA VAL A 385 20.87 -21.50 -1.88
C VAL A 385 21.48 -22.23 -3.07
N PHE A 386 20.64 -22.69 -4.01
CA PHE A 386 21.11 -23.47 -5.15
C PHE A 386 22.07 -22.64 -6.02
N VAL A 387 21.64 -21.42 -6.36
CA VAL A 387 22.43 -20.50 -7.19
C VAL A 387 23.58 -19.90 -6.38
N SER A 388 23.35 -19.50 -5.13
CA SER A 388 24.38 -18.88 -4.31
C SER A 388 25.52 -19.84 -3.96
N THR A 389 25.26 -21.13 -3.79
CA THR A 389 26.31 -22.10 -3.47
C THR A 389 27.33 -22.20 -4.60
N ILE A 390 26.85 -22.26 -5.85
CA ILE A 390 27.71 -22.29 -7.05
C ILE A 390 28.52 -20.99 -7.14
N LEU A 391 27.86 -19.84 -6.96
CA LEU A 391 28.52 -18.54 -6.99
C LEU A 391 29.54 -18.39 -5.86
N THR A 392 29.25 -18.88 -4.65
CA THR A 392 30.13 -18.80 -3.48
C THR A 392 31.44 -19.56 -3.72
N LEU A 393 31.38 -20.75 -4.31
CA LEU A 393 32.55 -21.54 -4.67
C LEU A 393 33.43 -20.89 -5.75
N ILE A 394 32.93 -19.89 -6.46
CA ILE A 394 33.67 -19.17 -7.51
C ILE A 394 34.16 -17.82 -6.98
N VAL A 395 33.25 -17.05 -6.38
CA VAL A 395 33.47 -15.66 -5.96
C VAL A 395 34.45 -15.58 -4.80
N ILE A 396 34.38 -16.49 -3.83
CA ILE A 396 35.27 -16.43 -2.66
C ILE A 396 36.72 -16.76 -3.05
N PRO A 397 37.02 -17.87 -3.76
CA PRO A 397 38.40 -18.15 -4.16
C PRO A 397 39.02 -17.04 -5.00
N LEU A 398 38.24 -16.47 -5.94
CA LEU A 398 38.68 -15.32 -6.74
C LEU A 398 38.87 -14.06 -5.88
N GLY A 399 38.00 -13.83 -4.91
CA GLY A 399 38.11 -12.74 -3.95
C GLY A 399 39.35 -12.87 -3.06
N CYS A 400 39.65 -14.07 -2.56
CA CYS A 400 40.85 -14.36 -1.79
C CYS A 400 42.11 -14.17 -2.63
N TYR A 401 42.11 -14.65 -3.87
CA TYR A 401 43.24 -14.50 -4.79
C TYR A 401 43.47 -13.03 -5.18
N SER A 402 42.41 -12.28 -5.50
CA SER A 402 42.50 -10.85 -5.82
C SER A 402 42.89 -10.02 -4.60
N GLY A 403 42.47 -10.42 -3.40
CA GLY A 403 42.78 -9.76 -2.12
C GLY A 403 44.05 -10.27 -1.44
N ARG A 404 44.91 -11.02 -2.14
CA ARG A 404 46.09 -11.70 -1.58
C ARG A 404 47.04 -10.78 -0.81
N ASP A 405 47.17 -9.52 -1.25
CA ASP A 405 48.07 -8.56 -0.61
C ASP A 405 47.61 -8.25 0.83
N ALA A 406 46.31 -8.28 1.09
CA ALA A 406 45.75 -8.07 2.42
C ALA A 406 45.88 -9.30 3.33
N PHE A 407 46.05 -10.51 2.77
CA PHE A 407 46.44 -11.69 3.54
C PHE A 407 47.92 -11.62 3.94
N CYS A 408 48.77 -11.16 3.02
CA CYS A 408 50.22 -11.09 3.24
C CYS A 408 50.64 -10.00 4.23
N GLN A 409 49.93 -8.86 4.31
CA GLN A 409 50.27 -7.80 5.26
C GLN A 409 50.12 -8.22 6.72
N ASN A 410 49.02 -8.89 7.09
CA ASN A 410 48.81 -9.34 8.47
C ASN A 410 49.76 -10.49 8.88
N MET A 411 50.17 -11.36 7.95
CA MET A 411 51.12 -12.44 8.26
C MET A 411 52.56 -11.96 8.42
N ARG A 412 52.93 -10.83 7.81
CA ARG A 412 54.28 -10.24 7.96
C ARG A 412 54.57 -9.82 9.41
N ASP A 413 53.53 -9.54 10.17
CA ASP A 413 53.62 -9.20 11.59
C ASP A 413 53.72 -10.46 12.49
N ASP A 414 53.11 -11.58 12.09
CA ASP A 414 53.11 -12.84 12.86
C ASP A 414 54.33 -13.75 12.58
N HIS A 415 54.87 -13.74 11.36
CA HIS A 415 55.99 -14.61 10.94
C HIS A 415 57.01 -13.87 10.03
N PRO A 416 58.02 -13.19 10.58
CA PRO A 416 58.96 -12.35 9.82
C PRO A 416 59.98 -13.12 8.94
N ASP A 417 60.14 -14.44 9.12
CA ASP A 417 61.17 -15.25 8.44
C ASP A 417 60.68 -15.97 7.17
N TYR A 418 59.42 -15.79 6.75
CA TYR A 418 58.80 -16.56 5.67
C TYR A 418 58.58 -15.75 4.38
N ASN A 419 59.39 -16.02 3.35
CA ASN A 419 59.49 -15.22 2.11
C ASN A 419 58.44 -15.51 1.03
N VAL A 420 57.43 -16.35 1.26
CA VAL A 420 56.45 -16.73 0.23
C VAL A 420 55.63 -15.52 -0.28
N CYS A 421 55.37 -14.54 0.58
CA CYS A 421 54.70 -13.29 0.18
C CYS A 421 55.62 -12.29 -0.58
N LEU A 422 56.95 -12.49 -0.60
CA LEU A 422 57.89 -11.58 -1.27
C LEU A 422 58.12 -11.94 -2.74
N GLU A 423 58.12 -13.23 -3.10
CA GLU A 423 58.32 -13.66 -4.50
C GLU A 423 57.11 -13.35 -5.41
N GLU A 424 55.89 -13.33 -4.87
CA GLU A 424 54.69 -12.92 -5.63
C GLU A 424 54.47 -11.40 -5.65
N GLY A 425 54.89 -10.67 -4.60
CA GLY A 425 54.77 -9.21 -4.52
C GLY A 425 55.56 -8.45 -5.59
N GLU A 426 56.73 -8.96 -6.00
CA GLU A 426 57.50 -8.41 -7.13
C GLU A 426 56.87 -8.71 -8.49
N LYS A 427 56.17 -9.84 -8.65
CA LYS A 427 55.37 -10.13 -9.86
C LYS A 427 54.11 -9.26 -9.93
N SER A 428 53.48 -8.95 -8.79
CA SER A 428 52.23 -8.19 -8.70
C SER A 428 52.41 -6.70 -9.02
N LYS A 429 53.53 -6.07 -8.63
CA LYS A 429 53.81 -4.65 -8.94
C LYS A 429 53.89 -4.33 -10.44
N ASN A 430 54.12 -5.32 -11.29
CA ASN A 430 54.07 -5.16 -12.76
C ASN A 430 52.65 -5.36 -13.35
N ASP A 431 51.66 -5.74 -12.53
CA ASP A 431 50.28 -6.07 -12.93
C ASP A 431 49.24 -5.21 -12.16
N ASP A 432 49.69 -4.05 -11.65
CA ASP A 432 48.96 -3.16 -10.74
C ASP A 432 47.81 -2.37 -11.42
N SER A 433 47.46 -2.72 -12.68
CA SER A 433 46.22 -2.26 -13.32
C SER A 433 45.06 -3.25 -13.17
N SER A 434 45.27 -4.42 -12.54
CA SER A 434 44.32 -5.55 -12.54
C SER A 434 43.43 -5.64 -11.28
N GLY A 435 43.90 -5.21 -10.10
CA GLY A 435 43.13 -5.29 -8.85
C GLY A 435 41.89 -4.39 -8.80
N SER A 436 42.02 -3.15 -9.30
CA SER A 436 40.88 -2.26 -9.60
C SER A 436 39.98 -2.83 -10.70
N PHE A 437 40.59 -3.52 -11.67
CA PHE A 437 39.93 -4.08 -12.85
C PHE A 437 39.05 -5.29 -12.52
N ILE A 438 39.43 -6.16 -11.58
CA ILE A 438 38.66 -7.36 -11.23
C ILE A 438 37.51 -7.02 -10.30
N TRP A 439 37.67 -6.07 -9.36
CA TRP A 439 36.55 -5.52 -8.62
C TRP A 439 35.61 -4.74 -9.54
N MET A 440 36.16 -3.99 -10.51
CA MET A 440 35.38 -3.46 -11.64
C MET A 440 34.75 -4.56 -12.48
N ILE A 441 35.37 -5.73 -12.69
CA ILE A 441 34.79 -6.86 -13.44
C ILE A 441 33.74 -7.59 -12.62
N ILE A 442 33.80 -7.65 -11.30
CA ILE A 442 32.73 -8.23 -10.48
C ILE A 442 31.55 -7.27 -10.44
N VAL A 443 31.80 -5.96 -10.26
CA VAL A 443 30.76 -4.91 -10.34
C VAL A 443 30.24 -4.76 -11.76
N SER A 444 31.10 -4.91 -12.78
CA SER A 444 30.75 -4.88 -14.20
C SER A 444 30.09 -6.17 -14.62
N ALA A 445 30.47 -7.35 -14.13
CA ALA A 445 29.79 -8.62 -14.40
C ALA A 445 28.44 -8.62 -13.69
N PHE A 446 28.35 -8.07 -12.48
CA PHE A 446 27.06 -7.83 -11.82
C PHE A 446 26.22 -6.85 -12.64
N ASN A 447 26.78 -5.72 -13.08
CA ASN A 447 26.07 -4.78 -13.96
C ASN A 447 25.79 -5.35 -15.35
N ILE A 448 26.61 -6.22 -15.90
CA ILE A 448 26.46 -6.89 -17.20
C ILE A 448 25.41 -7.97 -17.08
N ILE A 449 25.39 -8.74 -15.99
CA ILE A 449 24.34 -9.72 -15.71
C ILE A 449 23.02 -8.99 -15.47
N VAL A 450 23.01 -7.93 -14.67
CA VAL A 450 21.82 -7.09 -14.47
C VAL A 450 21.37 -6.48 -15.79
N THR A 451 22.26 -5.90 -16.59
CA THR A 451 21.91 -5.28 -17.89
C THR A 451 21.61 -6.30 -18.97
N THR A 452 22.16 -7.52 -18.94
CA THR A 452 21.80 -8.60 -19.88
C THR A 452 20.49 -9.22 -19.49
N VAL A 453 20.18 -9.37 -18.20
CA VAL A 453 18.85 -9.72 -17.72
C VAL A 453 17.86 -8.61 -18.08
N GLN A 454 18.24 -7.34 -17.97
CA GLN A 454 17.42 -6.18 -18.32
C GLN A 454 17.25 -6.01 -19.84
N MET A 455 18.28 -6.32 -20.63
CA MET A 455 18.21 -6.37 -22.10
C MET A 455 17.42 -7.58 -22.57
N MET A 456 17.56 -8.74 -21.93
CA MET A 456 16.77 -9.92 -22.21
C MET A 456 15.31 -9.68 -21.83
N TRP A 457 15.07 -8.95 -20.73
CA TRP A 457 13.76 -8.45 -20.32
C TRP A 457 13.18 -7.46 -21.35
N TRP A 458 13.94 -6.48 -21.83
CA TRP A 458 13.50 -5.54 -22.88
C TRP A 458 13.35 -6.21 -24.24
N ALA A 459 14.16 -7.20 -24.56
CA ALA A 459 14.04 -8.00 -25.79
C ALA A 459 12.82 -8.91 -25.72
N LEU A 460 12.53 -9.52 -24.56
CA LEU A 460 11.30 -10.29 -24.33
C LEU A 460 10.07 -9.39 -24.34
N GLN A 461 10.13 -8.20 -23.74
CA GLN A 461 9.07 -7.18 -23.84
C GLN A 461 8.89 -6.68 -25.27
N GLY A 462 9.97 -6.48 -26.02
CA GLY A 462 9.94 -6.10 -27.43
C GLY A 462 9.38 -7.20 -28.32
N LEU A 463 9.77 -8.46 -28.08
CA LEU A 463 9.27 -9.63 -28.78
C LEU A 463 7.80 -9.87 -28.45
N TYR A 464 7.40 -9.70 -27.18
CA TYR A 464 6.01 -9.74 -26.73
C TYR A 464 5.19 -8.61 -27.37
N ALA A 465 5.70 -7.38 -27.40
CA ALA A 465 5.06 -6.27 -28.09
C ALA A 465 4.92 -6.51 -29.59
N VAL A 466 5.89 -7.14 -30.25
CA VAL A 466 5.85 -7.46 -31.70
C VAL A 466 4.91 -8.64 -32.00
N LEU A 467 4.87 -9.65 -31.14
CA LEU A 467 4.01 -10.83 -31.32
C LEU A 467 2.56 -10.57 -30.90
N PHE A 468 2.32 -9.72 -29.89
CA PHE A 468 0.99 -9.48 -29.32
C PHE A 468 0.40 -8.08 -29.58
N LYS A 469 1.15 -7.10 -30.15
CA LYS A 469 0.52 -5.96 -30.86
C LYS A 469 0.12 -6.35 -32.29
N ARG A 470 -0.88 -7.22 -32.41
CA ARG A 470 -1.80 -7.15 -33.55
C ARG A 470 -3.24 -6.99 -33.05
N LYS A 471 -3.69 -5.73 -33.17
CA LYS A 471 -5.04 -5.16 -33.04
C LYS A 471 -5.58 -4.88 -31.63
N LYS A 472 -5.36 -3.63 -31.18
CA LYS A 472 -6.44 -2.69 -30.84
C LYS A 472 -6.09 -1.33 -31.45
N ALA A 473 -6.77 -0.96 -32.53
CA ALA A 473 -6.81 0.43 -32.97
C ALA A 473 -7.79 1.18 -32.04
N PRO A 474 -7.54 2.46 -31.69
CA PRO A 474 -8.53 3.25 -30.99
C PRO A 474 -9.73 3.48 -31.91
N GLU A 475 -10.89 3.00 -31.50
CA GLU A 475 -12.15 3.40 -32.11
C GLU A 475 -12.34 4.88 -31.73
N ASN A 476 -12.30 5.75 -32.75
CA ASN A 476 -12.56 7.17 -32.60
C ASN A 476 -13.88 7.38 -31.83
N ILE A 477 -13.78 7.92 -30.61
CA ILE A 477 -14.93 8.51 -29.91
C ILE A 477 -15.35 9.74 -30.72
N LYS A 478 -16.34 9.56 -31.58
CA LYS A 478 -17.11 10.68 -32.13
C LYS A 478 -17.93 11.29 -30.99
N PRO A 479 -18.01 12.63 -30.86
CA PRO A 479 -18.94 13.25 -29.93
C PRO A 479 -20.37 12.86 -30.29
N ALA A 480 -21.18 12.55 -29.28
CA ALA A 480 -22.58 12.18 -29.40
C ALA A 480 -23.33 13.24 -30.23
N SER A 481 -23.54 12.94 -31.51
CA SER A 481 -24.46 13.68 -32.36
C SER A 481 -25.85 13.14 -32.08
N GLN A 482 -26.70 14.00 -31.54
CA GLN A 482 -28.13 13.79 -31.36
C GLN A 482 -28.74 13.26 -32.67
N THR A 483 -29.25 12.04 -32.66
CA THR A 483 -30.14 11.53 -33.71
C THR A 483 -31.56 11.60 -33.18
N VAL A 484 -32.18 12.76 -33.40
CA VAL A 484 -33.62 12.90 -33.47
C VAL A 484 -34.06 12.17 -34.73
N ASN A 485 -34.71 11.01 -34.59
CA ASN A 485 -35.45 10.39 -35.68
C ASN A 485 -36.88 10.95 -35.66
N THR A 486 -37.12 11.96 -36.50
CA THR A 486 -38.44 12.31 -37.00
C THR A 486 -38.65 11.64 -38.35
N ASN A 487 -39.63 10.73 -38.42
CA ASN A 487 -40.32 10.44 -39.68
C ASN A 487 -41.74 11.01 -39.55
N ASN A 488 -42.07 11.87 -40.51
CA ASN A 488 -43.29 12.66 -40.62
C ASN A 488 -44.56 11.82 -40.76
N THR A 489 -45.65 12.27 -40.13
CA THR A 489 -46.93 12.41 -40.84
C THR A 489 -47.81 13.51 -40.21
N ALA A 490 -48.26 14.43 -41.08
CA ALA A 490 -49.48 15.23 -41.00
C ALA A 490 -49.60 16.42 -40.01
N ALA A 491 -49.62 17.61 -40.64
CA ALA A 491 -50.73 18.58 -40.61
C ALA A 491 -50.55 19.93 -39.87
N THR A 492 -50.58 20.98 -40.73
CA THR A 492 -51.28 22.28 -40.59
C THR A 492 -50.57 23.52 -39.99
N THR A 493 -50.68 24.59 -40.81
CA THR A 493 -50.73 26.05 -40.53
C THR A 493 -49.47 26.89 -40.22
N THR A 494 -48.92 27.51 -41.28
CA THR A 494 -48.71 28.96 -41.57
C THR A 494 -48.27 30.00 -40.48
N PRO A 495 -47.68 31.17 -40.86
CA PRO A 495 -46.37 31.61 -40.35
C PRO A 495 -46.38 33.05 -39.78
N SER A 496 -45.25 33.54 -39.23
CA SER A 496 -44.90 34.98 -39.35
C SER A 496 -43.48 35.35 -38.88
N ASN A 497 -42.73 35.94 -39.80
CA ASN A 497 -41.96 37.19 -39.71
C ASN A 497 -40.72 37.37 -38.79
N ASN A 498 -39.58 37.46 -39.49
CA ASN A 498 -38.75 38.66 -39.74
C ASN A 498 -37.80 39.27 -38.69
N VAL A 499 -36.75 39.87 -39.29
CA VAL A 499 -35.87 40.99 -38.87
C VAL A 499 -34.62 40.53 -38.09
N ALA A 500 -33.43 40.39 -38.71
CA ALA A 500 -32.47 41.43 -39.15
C ALA A 500 -32.19 42.45 -38.02
N THR A 501 -30.98 42.85 -37.64
CA THR A 501 -29.99 43.62 -38.41
C THR A 501 -28.83 43.93 -37.43
N GLU A 502 -27.57 43.89 -37.92
CA GLU A 502 -26.50 44.91 -37.77
C GLU A 502 -26.10 45.43 -36.35
N THR A 503 -24.87 45.82 -36.00
CA THR A 503 -23.58 46.08 -36.67
C THR A 503 -22.50 46.33 -35.57
N SER A 504 -21.22 46.18 -35.95
CA SER A 504 -19.96 46.89 -35.58
C SER A 504 -19.93 47.88 -34.39
N ASP A 505 -18.84 48.20 -33.69
CA ASP A 505 -17.40 48.24 -34.00
C ASP A 505 -16.58 48.49 -32.70
N LYS A 506 -15.28 48.20 -32.78
CA LYS A 506 -14.08 48.62 -32.00
C LYS A 506 -14.18 49.57 -30.78
N SER A 507 -13.32 49.34 -29.78
CA SER A 507 -12.07 50.12 -29.60
C SER A 507 -11.21 49.68 -28.39
N LYS A 508 -9.88 49.75 -28.59
CA LYS A 508 -8.79 49.71 -27.60
C LYS A 508 -8.64 51.07 -26.91
N ILE A 509 -8.27 51.10 -25.62
CA ILE A 509 -7.40 52.14 -25.01
C ILE A 509 -6.46 51.50 -23.95
N ASP A 510 -5.26 52.07 -23.88
CA ASP A 510 -4.02 51.71 -23.20
C ASP A 510 -3.83 52.38 -21.80
N LYS A 511 -2.95 51.78 -20.98
CA LYS A 511 -1.97 52.35 -19.99
C LYS A 511 -2.41 53.26 -18.81
N SER A 512 -1.94 52.96 -17.58
CA SER A 512 -0.70 53.52 -16.95
C SER A 512 -0.65 53.44 -15.40
N ASP A 513 0.49 52.96 -14.88
CA ASP A 513 1.31 53.31 -13.68
C ASP A 513 0.76 53.97 -12.38
N SER A 514 1.26 53.45 -11.23
CA SER A 514 2.02 54.13 -10.15
C SER A 514 1.97 53.28 -8.84
N SER A 515 3.07 52.77 -8.25
CA SER A 515 4.19 53.39 -7.49
C SER A 515 3.96 53.60 -5.97
N LYS A 516 4.84 52.96 -5.16
CA LYS A 516 5.32 53.28 -3.77
C LYS A 516 4.33 53.01 -2.61
N ASN A 517 4.71 52.63 -1.38
CA ASN A 517 5.97 52.77 -0.63
C ASN A 517 6.00 51.82 0.61
N THR A 518 7.21 51.35 0.97
CA THR A 518 7.83 51.14 2.33
C THR A 518 6.96 51.01 3.60
N THR A 519 7.23 50.03 4.48
CA THR A 519 8.14 50.16 5.66
C THR A 519 8.33 48.84 6.44
N ASN A 520 9.57 48.59 6.87
CA ASN A 520 10.00 47.59 7.85
C ASN A 520 9.53 47.95 9.26
N VAL A 521 9.25 46.94 10.10
CA VAL A 521 9.62 46.91 11.53
C VAL A 521 9.90 45.45 11.93
N GLU A 522 11.18 45.15 12.16
CA GLU A 522 11.62 44.10 13.09
C GLU A 522 11.38 44.61 14.52
N ASP A 523 10.91 43.76 15.43
CA ASP A 523 11.35 43.88 16.82
C ASP A 523 11.31 42.55 17.56
N LYS A 524 12.27 42.48 18.49
CA LYS A 524 12.86 41.31 19.14
C LYS A 524 12.01 40.69 20.26
N GLU A 525 12.31 39.42 20.48
CA GLU A 525 12.29 38.60 21.71
C GLU A 525 12.54 39.37 23.03
N PRO A 526 12.15 38.83 24.21
CA PRO A 526 12.98 37.79 24.82
C PRO A 526 12.27 36.65 25.59
N GLU A 527 13.07 35.61 25.78
CA GLU A 527 12.98 34.44 26.65
C GLU A 527 12.41 34.67 28.07
N ALA A 528 11.75 33.64 28.62
CA ALA A 528 11.78 33.31 30.05
C ALA A 528 11.49 31.83 30.32
N GLU A 529 12.58 31.10 30.54
CA GLU A 529 12.85 29.98 31.47
C GLU A 529 11.73 29.11 32.12
N LYS A 530 12.04 27.80 32.05
CA LYS A 530 12.11 26.77 33.13
C LYS A 530 10.87 25.97 33.57
N ASN A 531 11.01 24.66 33.28
CA ASN A 531 10.89 23.50 34.19
C ASN A 531 9.67 23.40 35.11
N GLN A 532 8.90 22.32 34.96
CA GLN A 532 8.74 21.34 36.04
C GLN A 532 8.25 19.95 35.60
N GLN A 533 8.71 18.99 36.39
CA GLN A 533 8.66 17.53 36.27
C GLN A 533 7.28 16.87 36.42
N ALA A 534 7.16 15.72 35.73
CA ALA A 534 6.80 14.38 36.23
C ALA A 534 5.69 14.21 37.30
N ASN A 535 4.70 13.39 36.94
CA ASN A 535 4.12 12.28 37.74
C ASN A 535 3.23 11.47 36.78
N LYS A 536 3.55 10.22 36.41
CA LYS A 536 3.24 8.96 37.13
C LYS A 536 1.88 8.96 37.82
N THR A 537 0.89 8.32 37.20
CA THR A 537 0.12 7.22 37.80
C THR A 537 -0.30 6.27 36.68
#